data_AF-A0A656XZ67-F1
#
_entry.id   AF-A0A656XZ67-F1
#
_cell.length_a   1.000
_cell.length_b   1.000
_cell.length_c   1.000
_cell.angle_alpha   90.00
_cell.angle_beta   90.00
_cell.angle_gamma   90.00
#
_symmetry.space_group_name_H-M   'P 1'
#
loop_
_entity.id
_entity.type
_entity.pdbx_description
1 polymer ?
#
loop_
_entity_poly.entity_id
_entity_poly.type
_entity_poly.pdbx_seq_one_letter_code
_entity_poly.pdbx_strand_id
1 'polypeptide(L)'
;MAIFVAIFLALLVAAGVLLAASVASSAKDKGESPFRTFRTAWSGRKNPDTDQRAAADAAAVEPVDLSLAQFLRETVDEGEAYLQVDDLAATLQRARDKAAGVLPGNRNR
;
A
#
# COMPACT_ATOMS: atom_id res chain seq x y z
N MET A 1 -17.24 36.61 11.74
CA MET A 1 -16.62 36.71 10.39
C MET A 1 -15.20 36.15 10.35
N ALA A 2 -14.26 36.62 11.19
CA ALA A 2 -12.87 36.15 11.17
C ALA A 2 -12.70 34.63 11.31
N ILE A 3 -13.51 33.99 12.16
CA ILE A 3 -13.52 32.53 12.33
C ILE A 3 -13.89 31.81 11.03
N PHE A 4 -14.93 32.28 10.32
CA PHE A 4 -15.34 31.70 9.04
C PHE A 4 -14.27 31.87 7.96
N VAL A 5 -13.58 33.02 7.95
CA VAL A 5 -12.46 33.25 7.03
C VAL A 5 -11.30 32.30 7.33
N ALA A 6 -10.97 32.08 8.60
CA ALA A 6 -9.92 31.15 9.00
C ALA A 6 -10.27 29.70 8.64
N ILE A 7 -11.52 29.27 8.88
CA ILE A 7 -12.01 27.95 8.48
C ILE A 7 -11.93 27.79 6.98
N PHE A 8 -12.39 28.79 6.22
CA PHE A 8 -12.37 28.75 4.76
C PHE A 8 -10.94 28.68 4.20
N LEU A 9 -10.01 29.46 4.75
CA LEU A 9 -8.58 29.37 4.40
C LEU A 9 -8.00 28.00 4.72
N ALA A 10 -8.31 27.43 5.89
CA ALA A 10 -7.86 26.09 6.26
C ALA A 10 -8.38 25.02 5.27
N LEU A 11 -9.64 25.11 4.86
CA LEU A 11 -10.24 24.23 3.85
C LEU A 11 -9.56 24.40 2.48
N LEU A 12 -9.24 25.63 2.07
CA LEU A 12 -8.52 25.90 0.82
C LEU A 12 -7.10 25.32 0.84
N VAL A 13 -6.38 25.48 1.94
CA VAL A 13 -5.04 24.90 2.11
C VAL A 13 -5.13 23.37 2.04
N ALA A 14 -6.06 22.76 2.77
CA ALA A 14 -6.27 21.31 2.73
C ALA A 14 -6.61 20.81 1.32
N ALA A 15 -7.50 21.51 0.60
CA ALA A 15 -7.84 21.18 -0.79
C ALA A 15 -6.63 21.31 -1.73
N GLY A 16 -5.81 22.35 -1.55
CA GLY A 16 -4.57 22.57 -2.31
C GLY A 16 -3.55 21.45 -2.09
N VAL A 17 -3.33 21.03 -0.83
CA VAL A 17 -2.44 19.90 -0.52
C VAL A 17 -2.95 18.60 -1.13
N LEU A 18 -4.25 18.34 -1.05
CA LEU A 18 -4.85 17.13 -1.62
C LEU A 18 -4.70 17.09 -3.16
N LEU A 19 -4.88 18.22 -3.83
CA LEU A 19 -4.67 18.36 -5.28
C LEU A 19 -3.20 18.13 -5.65
N ALA A 20 -2.27 18.74 -4.92
CA ALA A 20 -0.84 18.56 -5.16
C ALA A 20 -0.40 17.10 -4.97
N ALA A 21 -0.87 16.44 -3.91
CA ALA A 21 -0.63 15.02 -3.66
C ALA A 21 -1.20 14.14 -4.77
N SER A 22 -2.42 14.44 -5.24
CA SER A 22 -3.07 13.69 -6.32
C SER A 22 -2.30 13.80 -7.65
N VAL A 23 -1.81 15.00 -8.00
CA VAL A 23 -1.01 15.19 -9.20
C VAL A 23 0.34 14.46 -9.08
N ALA A 24 0.97 14.51 -7.90
CA ALA A 24 2.21 13.79 -7.64
C ALA A 24 2.04 12.26 -7.73
N SER A 25 0.91 11.72 -7.27
CA SER A 25 0.60 10.29 -7.37
C SER A 25 0.23 9.87 -8.80
N SER A 26 -0.54 10.69 -9.52
CA SER A 26 -0.94 10.40 -10.91
C SER A 26 0.22 10.45 -11.90
N ALA A 27 1.35 11.08 -11.57
CA ALA A 27 2.56 10.99 -12.39
C ALA A 27 3.09 9.54 -12.53
N LYS A 28 2.68 8.63 -11.62
CA LYS A 28 3.06 7.21 -11.63
C LYS A 28 2.05 6.31 -12.36
N ASP A 29 0.79 6.74 -12.48
CA ASP A 29 -0.30 5.99 -13.13
C ASP A 29 -0.85 6.74 -14.36
N LYS A 30 -0.49 6.29 -15.56
CA LYS A 30 -0.77 6.96 -16.85
C LYS A 30 -2.24 6.96 -17.31
N GLY A 31 -3.20 6.50 -16.52
CA GLY A 31 -4.54 6.17 -17.03
C GLY A 31 -5.74 6.93 -16.46
N GLU A 32 -5.68 7.37 -15.20
CA GLU A 32 -6.90 7.75 -14.48
C GLU A 32 -6.97 9.26 -14.24
N SER A 33 -7.95 9.93 -14.86
CA SER A 33 -8.20 11.36 -14.60
C SER A 33 -8.66 11.55 -13.15
N PRO A 34 -8.01 12.40 -12.33
CA PRO A 34 -8.36 12.59 -10.93
C PRO A 34 -9.80 13.11 -10.73
N PHE A 35 -10.31 13.88 -11.70
CA PHE A 35 -11.70 14.33 -11.71
C PHE A 35 -12.68 13.17 -11.94
N ARG A 36 -12.30 12.19 -12.78
CA ARG A 36 -13.10 10.98 -12.99
C ARG A 36 -13.14 10.14 -11.73
N THR A 37 -12.01 9.96 -11.04
CA THR A 37 -11.90 9.25 -9.75
C THR A 37 -12.74 9.91 -8.66
N PHE A 38 -12.70 11.24 -8.56
CA PHE A 38 -13.55 11.97 -7.62
C PHE A 38 -15.03 11.80 -7.94
N ARG A 39 -15.41 11.91 -9.22
CA ARG A 39 -16.80 11.76 -9.65
C ARG A 39 -17.31 10.33 -9.44
N THR A 40 -16.49 9.31 -9.71
CA THR A 40 -16.85 7.91 -9.44
C THR A 40 -16.96 7.64 -7.94
N ALA A 41 -16.07 8.18 -7.11
CA ALA A 41 -16.18 8.09 -5.66
C ALA A 41 -17.45 8.78 -5.13
N TRP A 42 -17.78 9.96 -5.65
CA TRP A 42 -19.00 10.68 -5.28
C TRP A 42 -20.27 9.95 -5.72
N SER A 43 -20.30 9.40 -6.93
CA SER A 43 -21.44 8.60 -7.40
C SER A 43 -21.55 7.28 -6.64
N GLY A 44 -20.44 6.64 -6.30
CA GLY A 44 -20.40 5.40 -5.51
C GLY A 44 -20.97 5.60 -4.10
N ARG A 45 -20.80 6.79 -3.51
CA ARG A 45 -21.45 7.12 -2.23
C ARG A 45 -22.97 7.18 -2.31
N LYS A 46 -23.52 7.57 -3.46
CA LYS A 46 -24.99 7.70 -3.65
C LYS A 46 -25.62 6.40 -4.15
N ASN A 47 -24.89 5.64 -4.97
CA ASN A 47 -25.29 4.33 -5.47
C ASN A 47 -24.10 3.38 -5.35
N PRO A 48 -23.94 2.70 -4.19
CA PRO A 48 -22.86 1.74 -4.01
C PRO A 48 -23.07 0.58 -4.98
N ASP A 49 -22.01 0.26 -5.71
CA ASP A 49 -21.97 -0.85 -6.66
C ASP A 49 -22.08 -2.20 -5.93
N THR A 50 -22.39 -3.28 -6.64
CA THR A 50 -22.54 -4.62 -6.04
C THR A 50 -21.29 -5.06 -5.28
N ASP A 51 -20.11 -4.74 -5.80
CA ASP A 51 -18.82 -5.06 -5.17
C ASP A 51 -18.60 -4.24 -3.89
N GLN A 52 -19.07 -2.98 -3.87
CA GLN A 52 -18.97 -2.11 -2.70
C GLN A 52 -19.93 -2.54 -1.59
N ARG A 53 -21.11 -3.07 -1.96
CA ARG A 53 -22.04 -3.69 -1.01
C ARG A 53 -21.47 -4.99 -0.44
N ALA A 54 -20.92 -5.85 -1.29
CA ALA A 54 -20.25 -7.07 -0.84
C ALA A 54 -19.07 -6.78 0.11
N ALA A 55 -18.28 -5.75 -0.19
CA ALA A 55 -17.20 -5.32 0.71
C ALA A 55 -17.73 -4.74 2.04
N ALA A 56 -18.83 -3.98 2.01
CA ALA A 56 -19.48 -3.48 3.22
C ALA A 56 -20.07 -4.63 4.07
N ASP A 57 -20.68 -5.62 3.44
CA ASP A 57 -21.22 -6.81 4.11
C ASP A 57 -20.09 -7.67 4.70
N ALA A 58 -18.96 -7.82 4.00
CA ALA A 58 -17.77 -8.48 4.52
C ALA A 58 -17.14 -7.72 5.70
N ALA A 59 -17.16 -6.39 5.67
CA ALA A 59 -16.69 -5.55 6.78
C ALA A 59 -17.67 -5.48 7.95
N ALA A 60 -18.95 -5.81 7.72
CA ALA A 60 -19.98 -5.91 8.76
C ALA A 60 -19.90 -7.23 9.55
N VAL A 61 -19.02 -8.16 9.16
CA VAL A 61 -18.72 -9.36 9.94
C VAL A 61 -18.06 -8.92 11.25
N GLU A 62 -18.69 -9.28 12.36
CA GLU A 62 -18.20 -8.97 13.70
C GLU A 62 -16.80 -9.59 13.88
N PRO A 63 -15.78 -8.80 14.28
CA PRO A 63 -14.43 -9.34 14.42
C PRO A 63 -14.43 -10.42 15.50
N VAL A 64 -14.04 -11.64 15.09
CA VAL A 64 -13.96 -12.78 16.00
C VAL A 64 -12.69 -12.66 16.84
N ASP A 65 -12.83 -12.64 18.15
CA ASP A 65 -11.72 -12.69 19.10
C ASP A 65 -11.07 -14.09 19.09
N LEU A 66 -10.22 -14.34 18.08
CA LEU A 66 -9.40 -15.55 18.01
C LEU A 66 -8.14 -15.36 18.85
N SER A 67 -7.72 -16.41 19.55
CA SER A 67 -6.38 -16.41 20.15
C SER A 67 -5.33 -16.30 19.04
N LEU A 68 -4.23 -15.57 19.28
CA LEU A 68 -3.16 -15.39 18.29
C LEU A 68 -2.65 -16.73 17.72
N ALA A 69 -2.55 -17.76 18.57
CA ALA A 69 -2.14 -19.09 18.16
C ALA A 69 -3.14 -19.78 17.22
N GLN A 70 -4.44 -19.53 17.40
CA GLN A 70 -5.49 -20.04 16.53
C GLN A 70 -5.53 -19.28 15.20
N PHE A 71 -5.47 -17.95 15.25
CA PHE A 71 -5.38 -17.11 14.07
C PHE A 71 -4.22 -17.52 13.16
N LEU A 72 -3.00 -17.62 13.72
CA LEU A 72 -1.81 -18.01 12.95
C LEU A 72 -1.91 -19.42 12.37
N ARG A 73 -2.68 -20.32 12.98
CA ARG A 73 -2.87 -21.68 12.45
C ARG A 73 -3.87 -21.70 11.31
N GLU A 74 -4.94 -20.92 11.41
CA GLU A 74 -6.02 -20.88 10.42
C GLU A 74 -5.68 -19.99 9.21
N THR A 75 -4.80 -19.00 9.37
CA THR A 75 -4.34 -18.12 8.29
C THR A 75 -2.97 -18.48 7.71
N VAL A 76 -2.41 -19.63 8.08
CA VAL A 76 -1.25 -20.19 7.36
C VAL A 76 -1.76 -20.65 6.00
N ASP A 77 -1.58 -19.76 5.02
CA ASP A 77 -1.67 -20.10 3.62
C ASP A 77 -0.36 -20.81 3.25
N GLU A 78 -0.42 -22.09 2.85
CA GLU A 78 0.70 -22.81 2.24
C GLU A 78 0.97 -22.32 0.79
N GLY A 79 0.65 -21.06 0.53
CA GLY A 79 0.94 -20.38 -0.73
C GLY A 79 2.44 -20.21 -0.96
N GLU A 80 2.79 -20.10 -2.23
CA GLU A 80 4.16 -19.94 -2.68
C GLU A 80 4.81 -18.74 -2.00
N ALA A 81 5.85 -18.99 -1.20
CA ALA A 81 6.50 -17.95 -0.42
C ALA A 81 6.97 -16.81 -1.35
N TYR A 82 6.64 -15.57 -1.00
CA TYR A 82 7.13 -14.37 -1.71
C TYR A 82 8.66 -14.33 -1.84
N LEU A 83 9.36 -15.11 -1.03
CA LEU A 83 10.78 -15.33 -1.07
C LEU A 83 11.04 -16.81 -0.84
N GLN A 84 11.38 -17.53 -1.90
CA GLN A 84 11.86 -18.89 -1.74
C GLN A 84 13.23 -18.86 -1.06
N VAL A 85 13.38 -19.68 -0.01
CA VAL A 85 14.60 -19.73 0.81
C VAL A 85 15.84 -20.03 -0.06
N ASP A 86 15.65 -20.82 -1.11
CA ASP A 86 16.70 -21.20 -2.06
C ASP A 86 17.19 -20.01 -2.90
N ASP A 87 16.29 -19.12 -3.32
CA ASP A 87 16.63 -17.90 -4.07
C ASP A 87 17.38 -16.89 -3.19
N LEU A 88 17.00 -16.80 -1.91
CA LEU A 88 17.69 -15.95 -0.94
C LEU A 88 19.10 -16.47 -0.66
N ALA A 89 19.26 -17.79 -0.51
CA ALA A 89 20.56 -18.43 -0.31
C ALA A 89 21.50 -18.20 -1.51
N ALA A 90 21.01 -18.36 -2.74
CA ALA A 90 21.79 -18.13 -3.94
C ALA A 90 22.22 -16.65 -4.09
N THR A 91 21.32 -15.72 -3.73
CA THR A 91 21.60 -14.28 -3.80
C THR A 91 22.63 -13.86 -2.74
N LEU A 92 22.52 -14.38 -1.52
CA LEU A 92 23.48 -14.16 -0.43
C LEU A 92 24.86 -14.75 -0.76
N GLN A 93 24.92 -15.96 -1.33
CA GLN A 93 26.16 -16.59 -1.75
C GLN A 93 26.88 -15.74 -2.81
N ARG A 94 26.13 -15.28 -3.83
CA ARG A 94 26.69 -14.42 -4.89
C ARG A 94 27.13 -13.05 -4.36
N ALA A 95 26.42 -12.49 -3.38
CA ALA A 95 26.82 -11.26 -2.71
C ALA A 95 28.10 -11.43 -1.88
N ARG A 96 28.25 -12.56 -1.17
CA ARG A 96 29.47 -12.94 -0.45
C ARG A 96 30.66 -13.05 -1.39
N ASP A 97 30.51 -13.77 -2.50
CA ASP A 97 31.60 -13.98 -3.47
C ASP A 97 32.04 -12.66 -4.11
N LYS A 98 31.08 -11.77 -4.40
CA LYS A 98 31.37 -10.43 -4.92
C LYS A 98 32.06 -9.54 -3.89
N ALA A 99 31.65 -9.58 -2.62
CA ALA A 99 32.31 -8.85 -1.54
C ALA A 99 33.72 -9.38 -1.27
N ALA A 100 33.91 -10.70 -1.32
CA ALA A 100 35.23 -11.35 -1.20
C ALA A 100 36.16 -10.98 -2.37
N GLY A 101 35.62 -10.87 -3.59
CA GLY A 101 36.39 -10.45 -4.78
C GLY A 101 36.75 -8.95 -4.80
N VAL A 102 36.05 -8.11 -4.04
CA VAL A 102 36.27 -6.66 -3.98
C VAL A 102 37.20 -6.27 -2.82
N LEU A 103 37.50 -7.16 -1.88
CA LEU A 103 38.51 -6.93 -0.83
C LEU A 103 39.93 -6.86 -1.45
N PRO A 104 40.57 -5.68 -1.49
CA PRO A 104 41.94 -5.56 -1.95
C PRO A 104 42.85 -6.04 -0.83
N GLY A 105 43.29 -7.29 -0.89
CA GLY A 105 44.19 -7.85 0.11
C GLY A 105 44.55 -9.33 0.00
N ASN A 106 43.82 -10.14 -0.79
CA ASN A 106 44.09 -11.58 -0.86
C ASN A 106 45.01 -12.03 -2.01
N ARG A 107 45.86 -11.14 -2.53
CA ARG A 107 47.03 -11.52 -3.34
C ARG A 107 48.23 -11.67 -2.41
N ASN A 108 48.31 -12.79 -1.70
CA ASN A 108 49.55 -13.45 -1.30
C ASN A 108 49.25 -14.62 -0.36
N ARG A 109 49.03 -15.81 -0.94
CA ARG A 109 49.77 -17.05 -0.64
C ARG A 109 49.38 -18.14 -1.60
#